data_AF-A0A7W1UX09-F1
#
_entry.id   AF-A0A7W1UX09-F1
#
_cell.length_a   1.000
_cell.length_b   1.000
_cell.length_c   1.000
_cell.angle_alpha   90.00
_cell.angle_beta   90.00
_cell.angle_gamma   90.00
#
_symmetry.space_group_name_H-M   'P 1'
#
loop_
_entity.id
_entity.type
_entity.pdbx_description
1 polymer ?
#
loop_
_entity_poly.entity_id
_entity_poly.type
_entity_poly.pdbx_seq_one_letter_code
_entity_poly.pdbx_strand_id
1 'polypeptide(L)'
;ADAGPQTWEDDGFGVHLAFFSRTPAEVRMRILEGRRRRVEERREGLRAALARAGDQIDRYTRELHQMGLDTSEREVRWLNELIAHERADDNGTSED
;
A
#
# COMPACT_ATOMS: atom_id res chain seq x y z
N ALA A 1 -5.21 11.84 16.88
CA ALA A 1 -3.90 11.20 16.65
C ALA A 1 -3.29 11.84 15.40
N ASP A 2 -2.08 12.38 15.52
CA ASP A 2 -1.35 12.93 14.39
C ASP A 2 -0.82 11.76 13.56
N ALA A 3 -1.35 11.57 12.35
CA ALA A 3 -0.97 10.45 11.49
C ALA A 3 0.36 10.79 10.81
N GLY A 4 1.46 10.62 11.56
CA GLY A 4 2.81 10.83 11.06
C GLY A 4 3.26 9.73 10.08
N PRO A 5 4.39 9.91 9.37
CA PRO A 5 4.88 8.99 8.33
C PRO A 5 5.01 7.52 8.76
N GLN A 6 5.25 7.30 10.06
CA GLN A 6 5.40 5.98 10.68
C GLN A 6 4.10 5.15 10.66
N THR A 7 2.94 5.80 10.54
CA THR A 7 1.62 5.13 10.58
C THR A 7 1.30 4.29 9.34
N TRP A 8 1.99 4.53 8.24
CA TRP A 8 1.79 3.78 6.98
C TRP A 8 3.09 3.14 6.45
N GLU A 9 4.13 3.09 7.27
CA GLU A 9 5.34 2.28 7.03
C GLU A 9 5.09 0.80 7.34
N ASP A 10 5.91 -0.10 6.76
CA ASP A 10 5.63 -1.56 6.68
C ASP A 10 5.24 -2.20 8.02
N ASP A 11 5.89 -1.84 9.12
CA ASP A 11 5.62 -2.44 10.43
C ASP A 11 4.38 -1.85 11.13
N GLY A 12 3.99 -0.61 10.82
CA GLY A 12 2.90 0.11 11.51
C GLY A 12 1.51 -0.11 10.91
N PHE A 13 1.44 -0.32 9.59
CA PHE A 13 0.17 -0.38 8.87
C PHE A 13 -0.75 -1.50 9.35
N GLY A 14 -0.22 -2.71 9.56
CA GLY A 14 -1.01 -3.86 9.98
C GLY A 14 -1.70 -3.66 11.33
N VAL A 15 -1.04 -2.97 12.26
CA VAL A 15 -1.63 -2.60 13.56
C VAL A 15 -2.81 -1.66 13.35
N HIS A 16 -2.64 -0.61 12.54
CA HIS A 16 -3.73 0.32 12.26
C HIS A 16 -4.93 -0.38 11.62
N LEU A 17 -4.70 -1.23 10.62
CA LEU A 17 -5.74 -2.00 9.93
C LEU A 17 -6.57 -2.84 10.91
N ALA A 18 -5.94 -3.49 11.89
CA ALA A 18 -6.62 -4.30 12.90
C ALA A 18 -7.61 -3.50 13.78
N PHE A 19 -7.45 -2.18 13.88
CA PHE A 19 -8.30 -1.29 14.69
C PHE A 19 -9.18 -0.36 13.85
N PHE A 20 -9.28 -0.57 12.53
CA PHE A 20 -10.11 0.28 11.65
C PHE A 20 -11.59 0.35 12.06
N SER A 21 -12.14 -0.74 12.60
CA SER A 21 -13.52 -0.76 13.14
C SER A 21 -13.80 0.29 14.23
N ARG A 22 -12.76 0.84 14.87
CA ARG A 22 -12.85 1.89 15.91
C ARG A 22 -12.21 3.22 15.49
N THR A 23 -11.79 3.34 14.24
CA THR A 23 -11.05 4.50 13.72
C THR A 23 -11.98 5.31 12.81
N PRO A 24 -12.06 6.66 12.92
CA PRO A 24 -12.88 7.47 12.03
C PRO A 24 -12.51 7.29 10.54
N ALA A 25 -13.50 7.36 9.64
CA ALA A 25 -13.34 7.12 8.20
C ALA A 25 -12.25 8.01 7.57
N GLU A 26 -12.23 9.30 7.89
CA GLU A 26 -11.20 10.26 7.47
C GLU A 26 -9.77 9.83 7.83
N VAL A 27 -9.59 9.16 8.98
CA VAL A 27 -8.30 8.68 9.46
C VAL A 27 -7.94 7.38 8.75
N ARG A 28 -8.90 6.46 8.57
CA ARG A 28 -8.71 5.24 7.77
C ARG A 28 -8.26 5.58 6.35
N MET A 29 -8.97 6.49 5.70
CA MET A 29 -8.66 6.98 4.36
C MET A 29 -7.25 7.55 4.25
N ARG A 30 -6.85 8.42 5.19
CA ARG A 30 -5.50 8.99 5.22
C ARG A 30 -4.42 7.91 5.32
N ILE A 31 -4.63 6.90 6.18
CA ILE A 31 -3.68 5.78 6.36
C ILE A 31 -3.61 4.93 5.09
N LEU A 32 -4.75 4.58 4.48
CA LEU A 32 -4.82 3.81 3.24
C LEU A 32 -4.12 4.51 2.08
N GLU A 33 -4.37 5.80 1.88
CA GLU A 33 -3.74 6.60 0.82
C GLU A 33 -2.24 6.78 1.05
N GLY A 34 -1.82 6.98 2.31
CA GLY A 34 -0.42 7.01 2.71
C GLY A 34 0.29 5.69 2.38
N ARG A 35 -0.34 4.56 2.74
CA ARG A 35 0.17 3.22 2.46
C ARG A 35 0.31 2.98 0.96
N ARG A 36 -0.75 3.28 0.19
CA ARG A 36 -0.74 3.10 -1.28
C ARG A 36 0.43 3.85 -1.92
N ARG A 37 0.64 5.12 -1.55
CA ARG A 37 1.75 5.92 -2.08
C ARG A 37 3.10 5.26 -1.82
N ARG A 38 3.34 4.77 -0.60
CA ARG A 38 4.61 4.10 -0.25
C ARG A 38 4.82 2.80 -1.02
N VAL A 39 3.76 2.00 -1.19
CA VAL A 39 3.85 0.75 -1.97
C VAL A 39 4.10 1.06 -3.44
N GLU A 40 3.49 2.09 -4.00
CA GLU A 40 3.73 2.55 -5.38
C GLU A 40 5.17 3.04 -5.58
N GLU A 41 5.72 3.83 -4.65
CA GLU A 41 7.11 4.27 -4.65
C GLU A 41 8.09 3.08 -4.60
N ARG A 42 7.84 2.12 -3.70
CA ARG A 42 8.63 0.88 -3.59
C ARG A 42 8.58 0.07 -4.89
N ARG A 43 7.39 -0.08 -5.47
CA ARG A 43 7.14 -0.79 -6.73
C ARG A 43 7.96 -0.18 -7.87
N GLU A 44 7.95 1.15 -7.98
CA GLU A 44 8.71 1.86 -9.00
C GLU A 44 10.22 1.70 -8.80
N GLY A 45 10.70 1.77 -7.56
CA GLY A 45 12.09 1.48 -7.22
C GLY A 45 12.54 0.07 -7.64
N LEU A 46 11.69 -0.94 -7.41
CA LEU A 46 11.95 -2.33 -7.83
C LEU A 46 12.00 -2.48 -9.35
N ARG A 47 11.06 -1.87 -10.08
CA ARG A 47 11.07 -1.87 -11.55
C ARG A 47 12.34 -1.21 -12.10
N ALA A 48 12.72 -0.06 -11.56
CA ALA A 48 13.93 0.64 -11.95
C ALA A 48 15.20 -0.17 -11.65
N ALA A 49 15.24 -0.88 -10.51
CA ALA A 49 16.36 -1.76 -10.17
C ALA A 49 16.48 -2.93 -11.15
N LEU A 50 15.37 -3.60 -11.47
CA LEU A 50 15.34 -4.72 -12.40
C LEU A 50 15.73 -4.28 -13.82
N ALA A 51 15.23 -3.13 -14.28
CA ALA A 51 15.57 -2.56 -15.57
C ALA A 51 17.06 -2.20 -15.69
N ARG A 52 17.66 -1.65 -14.62
CA ARG A 52 19.10 -1.34 -14.57
C ARG A 52 19.99 -2.58 -14.52
N ALA A 53 19.54 -3.61 -13.80
CA ALA A 53 20.26 -4.86 -13.68
C ALA A 53 20.29 -5.64 -15.01
N GLY A 54 19.17 -5.71 -15.72
CA GLY A 54 19.06 -6.45 -16.98
C GLY A 54 19.53 -7.91 -16.84
N ASP A 55 20.44 -8.32 -17.70
CA ASP A 55 21.05 -9.67 -17.71
C ASP A 55 22.29 -9.80 -16.81
N GLN A 56 22.65 -8.75 -16.06
CA GLN A 56 23.85 -8.76 -15.21
C GLN A 56 23.61 -9.40 -13.83
N ILE A 57 22.36 -9.67 -13.45
CA ILE A 57 22.01 -10.35 -12.19
C ILE A 57 21.77 -11.83 -12.40
N ASP A 58 22.17 -12.63 -11.42
CA ASP A 58 21.90 -14.07 -11.43
C ASP A 58 20.40 -14.37 -11.30
N ARG A 59 20.06 -15.63 -11.59
CA ARG A 59 18.68 -16.12 -11.58
C ARG A 59 17.98 -15.86 -10.24
N TYR A 60 18.60 -16.17 -9.11
CA TYR A 60 17.92 -16.07 -7.81
C TYR A 60 17.70 -14.63 -7.38
N THR A 61 18.65 -13.74 -7.67
CA THR A 61 18.48 -12.29 -7.46
C THR A 61 17.34 -11.74 -8.31
N ARG A 62 17.22 -12.19 -9.56
CA ARG A 62 16.10 -11.83 -10.44
C ARG A 62 14.76 -12.29 -9.88
N GLU A 63 14.64 -13.55 -9.44
CA GLU A 63 13.42 -14.09 -8.84
C GLU A 63 13.02 -13.30 -7.56
N LEU A 64 13.99 -12.92 -6.72
CA LEU A 64 13.72 -12.10 -5.53
C LEU A 64 13.11 -10.74 -5.89
N HIS A 65 13.67 -10.06 -6.90
CA HIS A 65 13.11 -8.78 -7.36
C HIS A 65 11.71 -8.94 -7.98
N GLN A 66 11.48 -9.99 -8.75
CA GLN A 66 10.16 -10.28 -9.33
C GLN A 66 9.12 -10.57 -8.23
N MET A 67 9.45 -11.38 -7.24
CA MET A 67 8.57 -11.65 -6.09
C MET A 67 8.21 -10.36 -5.33
N GLY A 68 9.18 -9.47 -5.14
CA GLY A 68 8.93 -8.16 -4.52
C GLY A 68 8.00 -7.27 -5.36
N LEU A 69 8.15 -7.31 -6.69
CA LEU A 69 7.29 -6.58 -7.62
C LEU A 69 5.85 -7.11 -7.59
N ASP A 70 5.69 -8.43 -7.71
CA ASP A 70 4.39 -9.10 -7.66
C ASP A 70 3.63 -8.82 -6.36
N THR A 71 4.36 -8.86 -5.24
CA THR A 71 3.80 -8.55 -3.91
C THR A 71 3.31 -7.10 -3.86
N SER A 72 4.13 -6.16 -4.34
CA SER A 72 3.77 -4.73 -4.34
C SER A 72 2.60 -4.44 -5.31
N GLU A 73 2.51 -5.13 -6.43
CA GLU A 73 1.39 -4.99 -7.36
C GLU A 73 0.07 -5.51 -6.80
N ARG A 74 0.09 -6.67 -6.14
CA ARG A 74 -1.09 -7.22 -5.45
C ARG A 74 -1.55 -6.28 -4.34
N GLU A 75 -0.61 -5.75 -3.57
CA GLU A 75 -0.89 -4.83 -2.48
C GLU A 75 -1.52 -3.52 -2.98
N VAL A 76 -1.01 -2.91 -4.07
CA VAL A 76 -1.62 -1.71 -4.66
C VAL A 76 -3.06 -1.97 -5.13
N ARG A 77 -3.32 -3.12 -5.77
CA ARG A 77 -4.69 -3.47 -6.18
C ARG A 77 -5.63 -3.58 -4.99
N TRP A 78 -5.21 -4.34 -3.97
CA TRP A 78 -5.98 -4.50 -2.74
C TRP A 78 -6.25 -3.15 -2.04
N LEU A 79 -5.25 -2.26 -1.95
CA LEU A 79 -5.43 -0.92 -1.37
C LEU A 79 -6.40 -0.06 -2.17
N ASN A 80 -6.36 -0.13 -3.51
CA ASN A 80 -7.30 0.61 -4.35
C ASN A 80 -8.74 0.12 -4.17
N GLU A 81 -8.95 -1.20 -4.09
CA GLU A 81 -10.25 -1.79 -3.80
C GLU A 81 -10.77 -1.35 -2.43
N LEU A 82 -9.93 -1.44 -1.39
CA LEU A 82 -10.31 -1.05 -0.04
C LEU A 82 -10.62 0.46 0.07
N ILE A 83 -9.85 1.31 -0.59
CA ILE A 83 -10.12 2.75 -0.70
C ILE A 83 -11.47 3.01 -1.40
N ALA A 84 -11.77 2.27 -2.47
CA ALA A 84 -13.04 2.42 -3.19
C ALA A 84 -14.24 2.05 -2.31
N HIS A 85 -14.13 0.96 -1.54
CA HIS A 85 -15.15 0.56 -0.56
C HIS A 85 -15.35 1.64 0.52
N GLU A 86 -14.27 2.12 1.12
CA GLU A 86 -14.32 3.15 2.16
C GLU A 86 -15.01 4.45 1.67
N ARG A 87 -14.77 4.86 0.41
CA ARG A 87 -15.44 6.01 -0.20
C ARG A 87 -16.93 5.77 -0.48
N ALA A 88 -17.31 4.55 -0.83
CA ALA A 88 -18.71 4.20 -1.05
C ALA A 88 -19.51 4.23 0.27
N ASP A 89 -18.91 3.75 1.36
CA ASP A 89 -19.51 3.75 2.69
C ASP A 89 -19.71 5.18 3.24
N ASP A 90 -18.74 6.08 2.99
CA ASP A 90 -18.82 7.49 3.39
C ASP A 90 -19.93 8.25 2.64
N ASN A 91 -20.07 7.98 1.33
CA ASN A 91 -21.13 8.58 0.53
C ASN A 91 -22.52 8.07 0.93
N GLY A 92 -22.66 6.77 1.23
CA GLY A 92 -23.91 6.18 1.70
C GLY A 92 -24.34 6.67 3.09
N THR A 93 -23.39 7.02 3.97
CA THR A 93 -23.67 7.59 5.31
C THR A 93 -24.10 9.07 5.23
N SER A 94 -23.78 9.76 4.15
CA SER A 94 -24.14 11.18 3.95
C SER A 94 -25.55 11.37 3.38
N GLU A 95 -26.19 10.31 2.89
CA GLU A 95 -27.52 10.34 2.25
C GLU A 95 -28.69 9.94 3.19
N ASP A 96 -28.40 9.58 4.46
CA ASP A 96 -29.37 9.31 5.55
C ASP A 96 -29.44 10.49 6.56
#